data_AF-A0A554R1B6-F1
#
_entry.id   AF-A0A554R1B6-F1
#
_cell.length_a   1.000
_cell.length_b   1.000
_cell.length_c   1.000
_cell.angle_alpha   90.00
_cell.angle_beta   90.00
_cell.angle_gamma   90.00
#
_symmetry.space_group_name_H-M   'P 1'
#
loop_
_entity.id
_entity.type
_entity.pdbx_description
1 polymer ?
#
loop_
_entity_poly.entity_id
_entity_poly.type
_entity_poly.pdbx_seq_one_letter_code
_entity_poly.pdbx_strand_id
1 'polypeptide(L)'
;MNRTTELAEFLDIALRGRIESVPDLAEVTGGSMDSTEKKVARLEEFGFLSLADGVITYRRPDATIADVTQRILAGVTHDLESGIARTQGVLELLPKLIQAWEHGDADVHGLPVDVMHGPFAAPDMYKIQASRSKPVASYACMPDTVPLYTVLAEKKPVSYWKENGGPNHDIRLIVSTADANTDLCRNQLTDEIEAGSQVRMHPNPPSFFWILDHKTVGIPFTWGEAWPSSVMAVQSPTFASIMTWIYHRVWEESVPVLGHGHSWENPWDPILKLMNAGLTMESASISLGLTPRTGRRRVADAMRHYGVSSQFSLGAAWNAARDH
;
A
#
# COMPACT_ATOMS: atom_id res chain seq x y z
N MET A 1 32.88 22.97 -6.84
CA MET A 1 33.02 21.88 -5.87
C MET A 1 31.74 21.82 -5.03
N ASN A 2 31.22 20.64 -4.73
CA ASN A 2 29.96 20.50 -3.98
C ASN A 2 30.20 20.85 -2.50
N ARG A 3 29.39 21.73 -1.90
CA ARG A 3 29.56 22.17 -0.50
C ARG A 3 29.59 20.99 0.49
N THR A 4 28.91 19.90 0.17
CA THR A 4 28.92 18.67 0.97
C THR A 4 30.27 17.95 0.93
N THR A 5 30.95 17.99 -0.21
CA THR A 5 32.29 17.39 -0.39
C THR A 5 33.34 18.16 0.40
N GLU A 6 33.30 19.50 0.38
CA GLU A 6 34.19 20.35 1.17
C GLU A 6 34.01 20.14 2.68
N LEU A 7 32.78 19.88 3.14
CA LEU A 7 32.50 19.60 4.56
C LEU A 7 33.03 18.22 4.98
N ALA A 8 32.94 17.23 4.10
CA ALA A 8 33.44 15.87 4.34
C ALA A 8 34.97 15.83 4.41
N GLU A 9 35.65 16.53 3.51
CA GLU A 9 37.12 16.66 3.54
C GLU A 9 37.59 17.37 4.82
N PHE A 10 36.88 18.44 5.22
CA PHE A 10 37.15 19.14 6.47
C PHE A 10 36.97 18.22 7.69
N LEU A 11 35.91 17.42 7.73
CA LEU A 11 35.67 16.44 8.79
C LEU A 11 36.72 15.31 8.80
N ASP A 12 37.19 14.85 7.64
CA ASP A 12 38.26 13.83 7.54
C ASP A 12 39.57 14.32 8.17
N ILE A 13 39.97 15.56 7.85
CA ILE A 13 41.16 16.19 8.44
C ILE A 13 41.00 16.31 9.97
N ALA A 14 39.84 16.78 10.43
CA ALA A 14 39.51 16.94 11.84
C ALA A 14 39.58 15.61 12.61
N LEU A 15 39.00 14.54 12.05
CA LEU A 15 38.95 13.21 12.67
C LEU A 15 40.31 12.51 12.70
N ARG A 16 41.13 12.67 11.65
CA ARG A 16 42.49 12.10 11.57
C ARG A 16 43.43 12.77 12.56
N GLY A 17 43.36 14.10 12.66
CA GLY A 17 44.19 14.89 13.57
C GLY A 17 43.72 14.88 15.01
N ARG A 18 42.47 14.45 15.28
CA ARG A 18 41.81 14.55 16.59
C ARG A 18 41.96 15.95 17.17
N ILE A 19 41.67 16.96 16.34
CA ILE A 19 41.93 18.36 16.68
C ILE A 19 40.84 18.87 17.62
N GLU A 20 41.21 19.22 18.84
CA GLU A 20 40.22 19.51 19.89
C GLU A 20 39.81 20.98 19.97
N SER A 21 40.37 21.88 19.16
CA SER A 21 40.06 23.31 19.20
C SER A 21 39.82 23.90 17.80
N VAL A 22 38.93 24.90 17.72
CA VAL A 22 38.66 25.62 16.46
C VAL A 22 39.89 26.36 15.91
N PRO A 23 40.72 27.03 16.74
CA PRO A 23 41.95 27.66 16.27
C PRO A 23 42.93 26.68 15.61
N ASP A 24 43.18 25.54 16.24
CA ASP A 24 44.08 24.52 15.71
C ASP A 24 43.53 23.93 14.40
N LEU A 25 42.20 23.82 14.30
CA LEU A 25 41.53 23.33 13.10
C LEU A 25 41.65 24.33 11.95
N ALA A 26 41.58 25.63 12.22
CA ALA A 26 41.78 26.69 11.24
C ALA A 26 43.22 26.67 10.72
N GLU A 27 44.20 26.48 11.60
CA GLU A 27 45.62 26.36 11.25
C GLU A 27 45.89 25.14 10.36
N VAL A 28 45.43 23.95 10.75
CA VAL A 28 45.68 22.71 10.01
C VAL A 28 44.94 22.67 8.68
N THR A 29 43.75 23.27 8.59
CA THR A 29 42.98 23.31 7.35
C THR A 29 43.33 24.50 6.44
N GLY A 30 44.23 25.39 6.89
CA GLY A 30 44.59 26.61 6.17
C GLY A 30 43.42 27.59 5.98
N GLY A 31 42.39 27.48 6.80
CA GLY A 31 41.16 28.27 6.74
C GLY A 31 41.21 29.50 7.65
N SER A 32 40.32 30.47 7.40
CA SER A 32 40.09 31.55 8.37
C SER A 32 39.30 31.04 9.58
N MET A 33 39.45 31.70 10.73
CA MET A 33 38.65 31.42 11.93
C MET A 33 37.13 31.44 11.63
N ASP A 34 36.64 32.49 10.99
CA ASP A 34 35.21 32.64 10.64
C ASP A 34 34.70 31.50 9.72
N SER A 35 35.51 31.07 8.74
CA SER A 35 35.12 29.96 7.87
C SER A 35 35.13 28.62 8.62
N THR A 36 36.07 28.44 9.54
CA THR A 36 36.23 27.22 10.34
C THR A 36 35.09 27.10 11.34
N GLU A 37 34.73 28.18 12.04
CA GLU A 37 33.58 28.25 12.93
C GLU A 37 32.27 27.89 12.22
N LYS A 38 32.04 28.42 11.01
CA LYS A 38 30.86 28.06 10.20
C LYS A 38 30.79 26.58 9.85
N LYS A 39 31.93 25.96 9.52
CA LYS A 39 32.01 24.53 9.20
C LYS A 39 31.80 23.67 10.45
N VAL A 40 32.39 24.06 11.58
CA VAL A 40 32.19 23.40 12.89
C VAL A 40 30.73 23.46 13.31
N ALA A 41 30.09 24.64 13.25
CA ALA A 41 28.67 24.79 13.57
C ALA A 41 27.79 23.91 12.67
N ARG A 42 28.13 23.79 11.37
CA ARG A 42 27.40 22.93 10.44
C ARG A 42 27.56 21.44 10.76
N LEU A 43 28.76 21.01 11.16
CA LEU A 43 29.03 19.63 11.58
C LEU A 43 28.39 19.29 12.93
N GLU A 44 28.25 20.29 13.81
CA GLU A 44 27.51 20.18 15.06
C GLU A 44 26.00 20.02 14.80
N GLU A 45 25.41 20.82 13.90
CA GLU A 45 24.01 20.64 13.45
C GLU A 45 23.77 19.23 12.90
N PHE A 46 24.73 18.67 12.16
CA PHE A 46 24.66 17.30 11.66
C PHE A 46 25.01 16.22 12.70
N GLY A 47 25.49 16.60 13.89
CA GLY A 47 25.81 15.69 14.98
C GLY A 47 27.10 14.90 14.81
N PHE A 48 28.03 15.35 13.96
CA PHE A 48 29.35 14.72 13.79
C PHE A 48 30.33 15.14 14.89
N LEU A 49 30.09 16.28 15.53
CA LEU A 49 30.87 16.79 16.65
C LEU A 49 29.98 17.62 17.59
N SER A 50 30.52 18.01 18.74
CA SER A 50 29.95 19.03 19.63
C SER A 50 31.05 19.95 20.12
N LEU A 51 30.76 21.24 20.28
CA LEU A 51 31.68 22.24 20.82
C LEU A 51 31.18 22.71 22.19
N ALA A 52 31.93 22.41 23.24
CA ALA A 52 31.63 22.84 24.60
C ALA A 52 32.89 23.41 25.25
N ASP A 53 32.78 24.59 25.87
CA ASP A 53 33.91 25.26 26.54
C ASP A 53 35.18 25.40 25.68
N GLY A 54 35.02 25.56 24.36
CA GLY A 54 36.11 25.66 23.40
C GLY A 54 36.73 24.33 22.97
N VAL A 55 36.20 23.19 23.45
CA VAL A 55 36.68 21.84 23.15
C VAL A 55 35.73 21.14 22.18
N ILE A 56 36.29 20.62 21.08
CA ILE A 56 35.58 19.83 20.07
C ILE A 56 35.62 18.36 20.48
N THR A 57 34.44 17.78 20.67
CA THR A 57 34.28 16.34 20.89
C THR A 57 33.66 15.69 19.65
N TYR A 58 34.33 14.69 19.08
CA TYR A 58 33.85 14.01 17.88
C TYR A 58 32.92 12.84 18.20
N ARG A 59 31.89 12.67 17.38
CA ARG A 59 31.07 11.46 17.35
C ARG A 59 31.53 10.52 16.23
N ARG A 60 31.20 9.25 16.41
CA ARG A 60 31.47 8.18 15.46
C ARG A 60 30.65 8.40 14.17
N PRO A 61 31.30 8.55 12.99
CA PRO A 61 30.59 8.87 11.75
C PRO A 61 29.55 7.82 11.34
N ASP A 62 29.84 6.53 11.60
CA ASP A 62 28.91 5.41 11.35
C ASP A 62 27.63 5.55 12.18
N ALA A 63 27.75 5.88 13.46
CA ALA A 63 26.60 6.11 14.34
C ALA A 63 25.84 7.39 13.98
N THR A 64 26.54 8.48 13.68
CA THR A 64 25.90 9.75 13.28
C THR A 64 25.12 9.61 11.97
N ILE A 65 25.68 8.94 10.96
CA ILE A 65 24.98 8.68 9.69
C ILE A 65 23.75 7.82 9.93
N ALA A 66 23.86 6.74 10.71
CA ALA A 66 22.72 5.89 11.05
C ALA A 66 21.59 6.68 11.73
N ASP A 67 21.92 7.52 12.72
CA ASP A 67 20.95 8.38 13.42
C ASP A 67 20.26 9.38 12.49
N VAL A 68 21.01 9.99 11.56
CA VAL A 68 20.47 10.94 10.58
C VAL A 68 19.56 10.22 9.59
N THR A 69 19.99 9.08 9.05
CA THR A 69 19.17 8.25 8.16
C THR A 69 17.90 7.80 8.86
N GLN A 70 17.98 7.33 10.11
CA GLN A 70 16.80 6.91 10.88
C GLN A 70 15.84 8.08 11.14
N ARG A 71 16.36 9.28 11.45
CA ARG A 71 15.53 10.48 11.61
C ARG A 71 14.86 10.93 10.32
N ILE A 72 15.58 10.89 9.19
CA ILE A 72 15.01 11.21 7.88
C ILE A 72 13.91 10.21 7.53
N LEU A 73 14.18 8.91 7.68
CA LEU A 73 13.20 7.86 7.41
C LEU A 73 11.97 8.01 8.31
N ALA A 74 12.15 8.23 9.62
CA ALA A 74 11.05 8.47 10.54
C ALA A 74 10.23 9.72 10.16
N GLY A 75 10.90 10.80 9.72
CA GLY A 75 10.25 12.01 9.23
C GLY A 75 9.43 11.75 7.97
N VAL A 76 10.00 11.04 6.99
CA VAL A 76 9.29 10.66 5.74
C VAL A 76 8.09 9.77 6.05
N THR A 77 8.24 8.78 6.92
CA THR A 77 7.13 7.92 7.36
C THR A 77 6.04 8.75 8.05
N HIS A 78 6.42 9.65 8.95
CA HIS A 78 5.47 10.53 9.64
C HIS A 78 4.75 11.49 8.67
N ASP A 79 5.46 12.05 7.71
CA ASP A 79 4.89 12.92 6.67
C ASP A 79 3.93 12.17 5.77
N LEU A 80 4.27 10.92 5.43
CA LEU A 80 3.41 10.02 4.66
C LEU A 80 2.15 9.66 5.45
N GLU A 81 2.28 9.22 6.70
CA GLU A 81 1.15 8.94 7.60
C GLU A 81 0.25 10.17 7.77
N SER A 82 0.84 11.34 7.97
CA SER A 82 0.12 12.61 8.07
C SER A 82 -0.56 12.99 6.74
N GLY A 83 0.08 12.70 5.61
CA GLY A 83 -0.48 12.86 4.27
C GLY A 83 -1.68 11.95 4.03
N ILE A 84 -1.57 10.68 4.40
CA ILE A 84 -2.65 9.69 4.35
C ILE A 84 -3.81 10.15 5.25
N ALA A 85 -3.55 10.49 6.51
CA ALA A 85 -4.58 10.94 7.44
C ALA A 85 -5.29 12.22 6.96
N ARG A 86 -4.54 13.18 6.39
CA ARG A 86 -5.13 14.38 5.77
C ARG A 86 -6.02 14.03 4.58
N THR A 87 -5.56 13.11 3.72
CA THR A 87 -6.34 12.66 2.55
C THR A 87 -7.60 11.92 2.97
N GLN A 88 -7.51 11.05 3.97
CA GLN A 88 -8.65 10.38 4.59
C GLN A 88 -9.63 11.39 5.19
N GLY A 89 -9.15 12.40 5.94
CA GLY A 89 -9.99 13.46 6.48
C GLY A 89 -10.73 14.26 5.39
N VAL A 90 -10.09 14.53 4.25
CA VAL A 90 -10.78 15.17 3.11
C VAL A 90 -11.84 14.25 2.51
N LEU A 91 -11.54 12.95 2.37
CA LEU A 91 -12.50 11.96 1.88
C LEU A 91 -13.69 11.78 2.84
N GLU A 92 -13.48 11.84 4.15
CA GLU A 92 -14.54 11.80 5.17
C GLU A 92 -15.47 13.03 5.13
N LEU A 93 -14.95 14.18 4.70
CA LEU A 93 -15.73 15.41 4.53
C LEU A 93 -16.55 15.40 3.24
N LEU A 94 -16.16 14.61 2.24
CA LEU A 94 -16.75 14.63 0.90
C LEU A 94 -18.27 14.35 0.91
N PRO A 95 -18.80 13.33 1.63
CA PRO A 95 -20.24 13.09 1.67
C PRO A 95 -21.03 14.27 2.27
N LYS A 96 -20.51 14.89 3.33
CA LYS A 96 -21.15 16.05 3.97
C LYS A 96 -21.13 17.27 3.07
N LEU A 97 -20.04 17.50 2.33
CA LEU A 97 -19.93 18.61 1.38
C LEU A 97 -20.84 18.42 0.17
N ILE A 98 -20.96 17.18 -0.36
CA ILE A 98 -21.94 16.86 -1.40
C ILE A 98 -23.37 17.12 -0.89
N GLN A 99 -23.69 16.66 0.32
CA GLN A 99 -25.00 16.90 0.92
C GLN A 99 -25.28 18.39 1.16
N ALA A 100 -24.29 19.16 1.63
CA ALA A 100 -24.44 20.61 1.82
C ALA A 100 -24.60 21.37 0.50
N TRP A 101 -23.91 20.93 -0.56
CA TRP A 101 -24.05 21.47 -1.91
C TRP A 101 -25.47 21.29 -2.44
N GLU A 102 -26.09 20.12 -2.24
CA GLU A 102 -27.47 19.83 -2.66
C GLU A 102 -28.52 20.70 -1.95
N HIS A 103 -28.29 21.08 -0.69
CA HIS A 103 -29.22 21.93 0.05
C HIS A 103 -29.09 23.42 -0.31
N GLY A 104 -27.95 23.83 -0.89
CA GLY A 104 -27.66 25.22 -1.25
C GLY A 104 -28.06 25.61 -2.67
N ASP A 105 -28.29 24.66 -3.57
CA ASP A 105 -28.50 24.91 -5.00
C ASP A 105 -29.74 24.16 -5.51
N ALA A 106 -30.91 24.81 -5.42
CA ALA A 106 -32.19 24.23 -5.83
C ALA A 106 -32.35 24.11 -7.36
N ASP A 107 -31.36 24.50 -8.17
CA ASP A 107 -31.51 24.63 -9.63
C ASP A 107 -30.31 24.18 -10.48
N VAL A 108 -29.32 23.48 -9.89
CA VAL A 108 -28.22 22.87 -10.66
C VAL A 108 -28.18 21.38 -10.39
N HIS A 109 -28.22 20.57 -11.45
CA HIS A 109 -28.07 19.12 -11.40
C HIS A 109 -26.81 18.75 -10.59
N GLY A 110 -26.99 18.46 -9.29
CA GLY A 110 -25.96 17.96 -8.41
C GLY A 110 -25.33 16.69 -8.97
N LEU A 111 -24.13 16.34 -8.49
CA LEU A 111 -23.54 15.02 -8.73
C LEU A 111 -24.61 13.95 -8.51
N PRO A 112 -24.95 13.11 -9.51
CA PRO A 112 -25.96 12.09 -9.31
C PRO A 112 -25.47 11.11 -8.24
N VAL A 113 -26.07 11.20 -7.05
CA VAL A 113 -25.78 10.34 -5.92
C VAL A 113 -27.02 9.51 -5.60
N ASP A 114 -26.87 8.20 -5.70
CA ASP A 114 -27.87 7.25 -5.19
C ASP A 114 -27.42 6.76 -3.81
N VAL A 115 -28.34 6.64 -2.86
CA VAL A 115 -28.07 6.12 -1.51
C VAL A 115 -28.92 4.89 -1.25
N MET A 116 -28.34 3.89 -0.60
CA MET A 116 -29.07 2.70 -0.15
C MET A 116 -28.66 2.31 1.27
N HIS A 117 -29.65 1.88 2.04
CA HIS A 117 -29.50 1.36 3.39
C HIS A 117 -30.06 -0.06 3.48
N GLY A 118 -29.47 -0.88 4.35
CA GLY A 118 -29.88 -2.25 4.63
C GLY A 118 -28.71 -3.23 4.69
N PRO A 119 -28.93 -4.46 5.17
CA PRO A 119 -27.88 -5.46 5.36
C PRO A 119 -27.19 -5.92 4.05
N PHE A 120 -27.81 -5.64 2.90
CA PHE A 120 -27.29 -5.93 1.56
C PHE A 120 -27.17 -4.68 0.68
N ALA A 121 -27.10 -3.49 1.30
CA ALA A 121 -27.03 -2.22 0.56
C ALA A 121 -25.89 -2.19 -0.48
N ALA A 122 -24.71 -2.69 -0.09
CA ALA A 122 -23.54 -2.77 -0.96
C ALA A 122 -23.77 -3.58 -2.26
N PRO A 123 -24.10 -4.88 -2.19
CA PRO A 123 -24.30 -5.68 -3.41
C PRO A 123 -25.57 -5.28 -4.19
N ASP A 124 -26.62 -4.81 -3.53
CA ASP A 124 -27.86 -4.40 -4.21
C ASP A 124 -27.67 -3.08 -4.96
N MET A 125 -26.98 -2.10 -4.37
CA MET A 125 -26.60 -0.87 -5.06
C MET A 125 -25.71 -1.17 -6.28
N TYR A 126 -24.71 -2.04 -6.11
CA TYR A 126 -23.87 -2.48 -7.22
C TYR A 126 -24.70 -3.04 -8.39
N LYS A 127 -25.63 -3.97 -8.10
CA LYS A 127 -26.48 -4.58 -9.14
C LYS A 127 -27.34 -3.56 -9.86
N ILE A 128 -27.93 -2.60 -9.14
CA ILE A 128 -28.74 -1.53 -9.74
C ILE A 128 -27.87 -0.70 -10.70
N GLN A 129 -26.69 -0.27 -10.27
CA GLN A 129 -25.82 0.58 -11.09
C GLN A 129 -25.27 -0.19 -12.29
N ALA A 130 -24.79 -1.41 -12.10
CA ALA A 130 -24.28 -2.26 -13.18
C ALA A 130 -25.38 -2.58 -14.21
N SER A 131 -26.62 -2.81 -13.78
CA SER A 131 -27.74 -3.07 -14.70
C SER A 131 -28.13 -1.83 -15.51
N ARG A 132 -28.01 -0.63 -14.93
CA ARG A 132 -28.30 0.65 -15.60
C ARG A 132 -27.22 1.01 -16.64
N SER A 133 -25.95 0.87 -16.28
CA SER A 133 -24.84 1.30 -17.14
C SER A 133 -24.31 0.22 -18.07
N LYS A 134 -24.50 -1.06 -17.75
CA LYS A 134 -23.91 -2.22 -18.44
C LYS A 134 -22.40 -2.06 -18.66
N PRO A 135 -21.62 -1.95 -17.58
CA PRO A 135 -20.23 -1.54 -17.67
C PRO A 135 -19.38 -2.62 -18.31
N VAL A 136 -18.31 -2.19 -18.97
CA VAL A 136 -17.26 -3.07 -19.50
C VAL A 136 -16.12 -3.25 -18.49
N ALA A 137 -15.88 -2.30 -17.60
CA ALA A 137 -14.88 -2.40 -16.54
C ALA A 137 -15.51 -2.32 -15.16
N SER A 138 -15.14 -3.25 -14.26
CA SER A 138 -15.57 -3.24 -12.87
C SER A 138 -14.46 -3.64 -11.92
N TYR A 139 -14.11 -2.72 -11.02
CA TYR A 139 -13.08 -2.94 -10.01
C TYR A 139 -13.72 -2.92 -8.64
N ALA A 140 -13.58 -3.98 -7.87
CA ALA A 140 -14.16 -4.09 -6.54
C ALA A 140 -13.12 -4.50 -5.50
N CYS A 141 -13.24 -3.91 -4.31
CA CYS A 141 -12.52 -4.31 -3.11
C CYS A 141 -13.54 -4.73 -2.06
N MET A 142 -13.44 -5.97 -1.59
CA MET A 142 -14.39 -6.62 -0.70
C MET A 142 -13.64 -7.23 0.49
N PRO A 143 -13.49 -6.49 1.61
CA PRO A 143 -12.79 -6.99 2.79
C PRO A 143 -13.52 -8.14 3.49
N ASP A 144 -14.85 -8.17 3.40
CA ASP A 144 -15.69 -9.29 3.84
C ASP A 144 -16.65 -9.69 2.71
N THR A 145 -16.53 -10.93 2.25
CA THR A 145 -17.32 -11.54 1.17
C THR A 145 -18.28 -12.60 1.68
N VAL A 146 -18.16 -13.02 2.94
CA VAL A 146 -18.94 -14.12 3.51
C VAL A 146 -20.45 -13.84 3.44
N PRO A 147 -20.97 -12.64 3.78
CA PRO A 147 -22.41 -12.36 3.67
C PRO A 147 -22.92 -12.50 2.23
N LEU A 148 -22.18 -12.00 1.24
CA LEU A 148 -22.56 -12.08 -0.17
C LEU A 148 -22.57 -13.53 -0.67
N TYR A 149 -21.48 -14.25 -0.44
CA TYR A 149 -21.29 -15.59 -0.97
C TYR A 149 -22.16 -16.64 -0.30
N THR A 150 -22.55 -16.43 0.96
CA THR A 150 -23.55 -17.25 1.64
C THR A 150 -24.89 -17.19 0.90
N VAL A 151 -25.36 -15.99 0.57
CA VAL A 151 -26.63 -15.80 -0.16
C VAL A 151 -26.55 -16.33 -1.59
N LEU A 152 -25.41 -16.15 -2.28
CA LEU A 152 -25.23 -16.65 -3.65
C LEU A 152 -25.17 -18.18 -3.70
N ALA A 153 -24.58 -18.83 -2.69
CA ALA A 153 -24.53 -20.30 -2.62
C ALA A 153 -25.94 -20.92 -2.55
N GLU A 154 -26.88 -20.28 -1.86
CA GLU A 154 -28.28 -20.74 -1.76
C GLU A 154 -29.06 -20.58 -3.07
N LYS A 155 -28.69 -19.61 -3.92
CA LYS A 155 -29.44 -19.22 -5.13
C LYS A 155 -28.92 -19.83 -6.44
N LYS A 156 -27.95 -20.75 -6.35
CA LYS A 156 -27.03 -21.23 -7.40
C LYS A 156 -25.88 -20.24 -7.67
N PRO A 157 -24.63 -20.71 -7.62
CA PRO A 157 -23.45 -19.87 -7.81
C PRO A 157 -23.24 -19.63 -9.31
N VAL A 158 -23.64 -18.47 -9.80
CA VAL A 158 -23.25 -18.02 -11.14
C VAL A 158 -22.74 -16.59 -10.98
N SER A 159 -21.52 -16.33 -11.44
CA SER A 159 -21.00 -14.97 -11.52
C SER A 159 -21.95 -14.10 -12.33
N TYR A 160 -22.25 -12.90 -11.81
CA TYR A 160 -23.02 -11.89 -12.55
C TYR A 160 -22.46 -11.66 -13.95
N TRP A 161 -21.13 -11.71 -14.10
CA TRP A 161 -20.43 -11.45 -15.34
C TRP A 161 -20.48 -12.60 -16.33
N LYS A 162 -20.72 -13.83 -15.88
CA LYS A 162 -20.96 -14.97 -16.76
C LYS A 162 -22.25 -14.80 -17.57
N GLU A 163 -23.26 -14.14 -16.99
CA GLU A 163 -24.56 -13.90 -17.63
C GLU A 163 -24.63 -12.54 -18.34
N ASN A 164 -23.94 -11.53 -17.80
CA ASN A 164 -24.10 -10.13 -18.24
C ASN A 164 -22.85 -9.54 -18.90
N GLY A 165 -21.72 -10.24 -18.88
CA GLY A 165 -20.44 -9.78 -19.42
C GLY A 165 -20.40 -9.78 -20.94
N GLY A 166 -19.91 -8.68 -21.52
CA GLY A 166 -19.51 -8.63 -22.93
C GLY A 166 -18.15 -9.28 -23.16
N PRO A 167 -17.75 -9.54 -24.43
CA PRO A 167 -16.54 -10.29 -24.78
C PRO A 167 -15.21 -9.66 -24.31
N ASN A 168 -15.20 -8.39 -23.94
CA ASN A 168 -14.00 -7.63 -23.56
C ASN A 168 -14.13 -6.97 -22.18
N HIS A 169 -14.84 -7.59 -21.24
CA HIS A 169 -14.95 -7.02 -19.90
C HIS A 169 -13.62 -7.09 -19.13
N ASP A 170 -13.33 -6.06 -18.32
CA ASP A 170 -12.19 -6.03 -17.40
C ASP A 170 -12.71 -6.00 -15.97
N ILE A 171 -12.86 -7.20 -15.41
CA ILE A 171 -13.40 -7.39 -14.07
C ILE A 171 -12.25 -7.73 -13.13
N ARG A 172 -12.12 -6.98 -12.05
CA ARG A 172 -11.03 -7.14 -11.08
C ARG A 172 -11.56 -7.11 -9.66
N LEU A 173 -11.27 -8.16 -8.90
CA LEU A 173 -11.75 -8.36 -7.54
C LEU A 173 -10.57 -8.44 -6.58
N ILE A 174 -10.57 -7.60 -5.54
CA ILE A 174 -9.71 -7.73 -4.36
C ILE A 174 -10.56 -8.27 -3.22
N VAL A 175 -10.16 -9.41 -2.67
CA VAL A 175 -10.81 -10.05 -1.52
C VAL A 175 -9.84 -10.18 -0.35
N SER A 176 -10.33 -10.41 0.86
CA SER A 176 -9.43 -10.69 1.98
C SER A 176 -8.76 -12.07 1.82
N THR A 177 -7.52 -12.20 2.28
CA THR A 177 -6.86 -13.52 2.33
C THR A 177 -7.57 -14.48 3.29
N ALA A 178 -8.21 -13.94 4.33
CA ALA A 178 -8.97 -14.73 5.29
C ALA A 178 -10.16 -15.42 4.60
N ASP A 179 -10.93 -14.66 3.83
CA ASP A 179 -12.11 -15.16 3.12
C ASP A 179 -11.73 -16.12 2.00
N ALA A 180 -10.72 -15.76 1.19
CA ALA A 180 -10.23 -16.58 0.09
C ALA A 180 -9.79 -18.00 0.54
N ASN A 181 -9.50 -18.18 1.83
CA ASN A 181 -9.14 -19.46 2.44
C ASN A 181 -10.32 -20.31 2.94
N THR A 182 -11.56 -19.84 2.78
CA THR A 182 -12.77 -20.62 3.11
C THR A 182 -13.25 -21.43 1.90
N ASP A 183 -13.89 -22.59 2.13
CA ASP A 183 -14.47 -23.40 1.03
C ASP A 183 -15.55 -22.63 0.28
N LEU A 184 -16.39 -21.89 1.02
CA LEU A 184 -17.45 -21.05 0.47
C LEU A 184 -16.91 -20.05 -0.55
N CYS A 185 -15.89 -19.28 -0.17
CA CYS A 185 -15.32 -18.27 -1.06
C CYS A 185 -14.51 -18.91 -2.18
N ARG A 186 -13.74 -19.98 -1.93
CA ARG A 186 -12.99 -20.66 -3.00
C ARG A 186 -13.88 -21.12 -4.15
N ASN A 187 -15.03 -21.70 -3.84
CA ASN A 187 -15.98 -22.15 -4.86
C ASN A 187 -16.48 -20.95 -5.68
N GLN A 188 -16.90 -19.86 -5.02
CA GLN A 188 -17.38 -18.68 -5.72
C GLN A 188 -16.30 -17.94 -6.52
N LEU A 189 -15.08 -17.86 -5.99
CA LEU A 189 -13.96 -17.27 -6.72
C LEU A 189 -13.61 -18.09 -7.96
N THR A 190 -13.79 -19.41 -7.93
CA THR A 190 -13.64 -20.25 -9.12
C THR A 190 -14.65 -19.87 -10.20
N ASP A 191 -15.92 -19.69 -9.83
CA ASP A 191 -16.96 -19.25 -10.77
C ASP A 191 -16.70 -17.84 -11.35
N GLU A 192 -16.15 -16.92 -10.54
CA GLU A 192 -15.73 -15.60 -11.01
C GLU A 192 -14.54 -15.68 -11.98
N ILE A 193 -13.53 -16.49 -11.66
CA ILE A 193 -12.36 -16.72 -12.51
C ILE A 193 -12.78 -17.35 -13.85
N GLU A 194 -13.66 -18.34 -13.83
CA GLU A 194 -14.22 -18.96 -15.04
C GLU A 194 -15.05 -17.96 -15.88
N ALA A 195 -15.64 -16.96 -15.24
CA ALA A 195 -16.34 -15.88 -15.91
C ALA A 195 -15.41 -14.80 -16.49
N GLY A 196 -14.09 -14.94 -16.32
CA GLY A 196 -13.08 -14.00 -16.85
C GLY A 196 -12.59 -12.96 -15.84
N SER A 197 -13.11 -12.96 -14.60
CA SER A 197 -12.74 -12.00 -13.56
C SER A 197 -11.33 -12.28 -13.03
N GLN A 198 -10.48 -11.26 -13.00
CA GLN A 198 -9.18 -11.33 -12.34
C GLN A 198 -9.35 -11.18 -10.82
N VAL A 199 -8.89 -12.17 -10.06
CA VAL A 199 -9.01 -12.14 -8.60
C VAL A 199 -7.64 -12.04 -7.93
N ARG A 200 -7.51 -11.09 -7.01
CA ARG A 200 -6.38 -10.99 -6.09
C ARG A 200 -6.86 -10.97 -4.64
N MET A 201 -6.01 -11.44 -3.75
CA MET A 201 -6.22 -11.45 -2.31
C MET A 201 -5.27 -10.49 -1.61
N HIS A 202 -5.79 -9.79 -0.61
CA HIS A 202 -5.05 -8.83 0.20
C HIS A 202 -5.28 -9.12 1.68
N PRO A 203 -4.24 -9.08 2.55
CA PRO A 203 -4.40 -9.47 3.95
C PRO A 203 -5.22 -8.47 4.77
N ASN A 204 -5.19 -7.19 4.41
CA ASN A 204 -5.95 -6.15 5.08
C ASN A 204 -6.55 -5.15 4.07
N PRO A 205 -7.58 -5.55 3.28
CA PRO A 205 -8.16 -4.67 2.28
C PRO A 205 -8.80 -3.43 2.96
N PRO A 206 -8.59 -2.21 2.45
CA PRO A 206 -8.78 -0.99 3.25
C PRO A 206 -10.25 -0.61 3.52
N SER A 207 -11.19 -1.01 2.66
CA SER A 207 -12.62 -0.74 2.78
C SER A 207 -13.38 -1.52 1.72
N PHE A 208 -14.69 -1.74 1.90
CA PHE A 208 -15.57 -2.09 0.78
C PHE A 208 -15.66 -0.89 -0.18
N PHE A 209 -15.48 -1.11 -1.48
CA PHE A 209 -15.84 -0.14 -2.53
C PHE A 209 -15.84 -0.80 -3.91
N TRP A 210 -16.50 -0.18 -4.88
CA TRP A 210 -16.44 -0.61 -6.29
C TRP A 210 -16.43 0.57 -7.25
N ILE A 211 -15.94 0.35 -8.46
CA ILE A 211 -15.81 1.33 -9.55
C ILE A 211 -16.35 0.70 -10.83
N LEU A 212 -17.19 1.43 -11.57
CA LEU A 212 -17.73 1.02 -12.87
C LEU A 212 -17.29 2.01 -13.96
N ASP A 213 -16.67 1.49 -15.03
CA ASP A 213 -16.21 2.24 -16.22
C ASP A 213 -15.42 3.54 -15.94
N HIS A 214 -14.76 3.63 -14.78
CA HIS A 214 -14.11 4.86 -14.30
C HIS A 214 -15.04 6.09 -14.25
N LYS A 215 -16.34 5.86 -14.01
CA LYS A 215 -17.38 6.90 -13.99
C LYS A 215 -18.21 6.89 -12.71
N THR A 216 -18.53 5.71 -12.21
CA THR A 216 -19.37 5.55 -11.02
C THR A 216 -18.59 4.83 -9.94
N VAL A 217 -18.67 5.34 -8.71
CA VAL A 217 -18.03 4.72 -7.54
C VAL A 217 -19.10 4.42 -6.49
N GLY A 218 -19.11 3.20 -5.96
CA GLY A 218 -19.82 2.87 -4.74
C GLY A 218 -18.88 2.88 -3.55
N ILE A 219 -19.21 3.68 -2.54
CA ILE A 219 -18.46 3.76 -1.28
C ILE A 219 -19.40 3.64 -0.07
N PRO A 220 -18.92 3.13 1.07
CA PRO A 220 -19.66 3.18 2.31
C PRO A 220 -19.76 4.61 2.82
N PHE A 221 -20.71 4.84 3.73
CA PHE A 221 -20.79 6.11 4.46
C PHE A 221 -19.59 6.31 5.39
N THR A 222 -19.05 5.21 5.91
CA THR A 222 -17.85 5.19 6.75
C THR A 222 -16.78 4.35 6.04
N TRP A 223 -15.69 4.99 5.65
CA TRP A 223 -14.55 4.28 5.06
C TRP A 223 -13.94 3.29 6.07
N GLY A 224 -13.58 2.10 5.61
CA GLY A 224 -13.04 1.02 6.45
C GLY A 224 -14.07 -0.04 6.84
N GLU A 225 -15.35 0.19 6.57
CA GLU A 225 -16.37 -0.85 6.74
C GLU A 225 -16.10 -2.03 5.78
N ALA A 226 -15.90 -3.22 6.35
CA ALA A 226 -15.70 -4.45 5.59
C ALA A 226 -16.98 -4.90 4.87
N TRP A 227 -18.12 -4.71 5.55
CA TRP A 227 -19.45 -5.00 5.03
C TRP A 227 -20.43 -3.88 5.42
N PRO A 228 -20.60 -2.85 4.56
CA PRO A 228 -21.36 -1.67 4.93
C PRO A 228 -22.88 -1.88 4.80
N SER A 229 -23.60 -1.37 5.80
CA SER A 229 -25.06 -1.34 5.80
C SER A 229 -25.65 -0.10 5.10
N SER A 230 -24.79 0.84 4.73
CA SER A 230 -25.16 2.09 4.05
C SER A 230 -24.11 2.42 3.00
N VAL A 231 -24.53 2.56 1.75
CA VAL A 231 -23.66 2.80 0.59
C VAL A 231 -24.21 3.93 -0.25
N MET A 232 -23.31 4.77 -0.76
CA MET A 232 -23.64 5.75 -1.79
C MET A 232 -22.95 5.39 -3.11
N ALA A 233 -23.67 5.54 -4.22
CA ALA A 233 -23.11 5.47 -5.56
C ALA A 233 -23.00 6.89 -6.13
N VAL A 234 -21.79 7.35 -6.39
CA VAL A 234 -21.48 8.69 -6.89
C VAL A 234 -21.10 8.60 -8.36
N GLN A 235 -21.83 9.30 -9.23
CA GLN A 235 -21.49 9.43 -10.64
C GLN A 235 -20.56 10.62 -10.87
N SER A 236 -19.24 10.38 -10.87
CA SER A 236 -18.21 11.40 -11.01
C SER A 236 -16.93 10.82 -11.61
N PRO A 237 -16.56 11.16 -12.85
CA PRO A 237 -15.31 10.72 -13.46
C PRO A 237 -14.07 11.15 -12.66
N THR A 238 -14.09 12.34 -12.05
CA THR A 238 -12.99 12.83 -11.21
C THR A 238 -12.84 11.98 -9.96
N PHE A 239 -13.94 11.70 -9.25
CA PHE A 239 -13.89 10.85 -8.07
C PHE A 239 -13.51 9.42 -8.42
N ALA A 240 -14.07 8.88 -9.50
CA ALA A 240 -13.70 7.56 -10.02
C ALA A 240 -12.21 7.47 -10.40
N SER A 241 -11.60 8.54 -10.91
CA SER A 241 -10.16 8.57 -11.21
C SER A 241 -9.31 8.46 -9.93
N ILE A 242 -9.68 9.19 -8.88
CA ILE A 242 -9.00 9.11 -7.56
C ILE A 242 -9.15 7.71 -6.97
N MET A 243 -10.37 7.17 -6.99
CA MET A 243 -10.66 5.84 -6.46
C MET A 243 -9.98 4.73 -7.28
N THR A 244 -9.84 4.92 -8.59
CA THR A 244 -9.07 4.02 -9.46
C THR A 244 -7.59 4.05 -9.09
N TRP A 245 -7.02 5.22 -8.78
CA TRP A 245 -5.64 5.32 -8.30
C TRP A 245 -5.45 4.57 -6.97
N ILE A 246 -6.37 4.75 -6.00
CA ILE A 246 -6.35 4.00 -4.73
C ILE A 246 -6.44 2.51 -5.01
N TYR A 247 -7.38 2.10 -5.86
CA TYR A 247 -7.56 0.70 -6.25
C TYR A 247 -6.28 0.10 -6.82
N HIS A 248 -5.59 0.79 -7.73
CA HIS A 248 -4.35 0.28 -8.33
C HIS A 248 -3.24 0.06 -7.29
N ARG A 249 -3.13 0.92 -6.27
CA ARG A 249 -2.18 0.72 -5.17
C ARG A 249 -2.47 -0.56 -4.40
N VAL A 250 -3.72 -0.76 -3.99
CA VAL A 250 -4.13 -1.99 -3.29
C VAL A 250 -3.96 -3.21 -4.21
N TRP A 251 -4.28 -3.08 -5.50
CA TRP A 251 -4.15 -4.16 -6.49
C TRP A 251 -2.70 -4.61 -6.66
N GLU A 252 -1.77 -3.65 -6.75
CA GLU A 252 -0.32 -3.91 -6.86
C GLU A 252 0.22 -4.62 -5.62
N GLU A 253 -0.28 -4.29 -4.43
CA GLU A 253 0.07 -4.93 -3.16
C GLU A 253 -0.58 -6.31 -3.00
N SER A 254 -1.71 -6.56 -3.66
CA SER A 254 -2.43 -7.84 -3.59
C SER A 254 -1.72 -8.99 -4.32
N VAL A 255 -2.09 -10.22 -3.98
CA VAL A 255 -1.53 -11.46 -4.55
C VAL A 255 -2.58 -12.16 -5.41
N PRO A 256 -2.29 -12.55 -6.67
CA PRO A 256 -3.24 -13.29 -7.50
C PRO A 256 -3.66 -14.62 -6.88
N VAL A 257 -4.95 -14.93 -6.97
CA VAL A 257 -5.46 -16.28 -6.74
C VAL A 257 -5.08 -17.13 -7.97
N LEU A 258 -4.61 -18.37 -7.76
CA LEU A 258 -4.21 -19.23 -8.88
C LEU A 258 -5.37 -19.42 -9.86
N GLY A 259 -5.12 -19.20 -11.16
CA GLY A 259 -6.14 -19.24 -12.22
C GLY A 259 -5.88 -18.24 -13.36
N HIS A 260 -5.09 -17.18 -13.12
CA HIS A 260 -4.69 -16.23 -14.15
C HIS A 260 -3.17 -16.22 -14.39
N GLY A 261 -2.80 -16.11 -15.67
CA GLY A 261 -1.45 -16.23 -16.22
C GLY A 261 -0.43 -15.15 -15.82
N HIS A 262 -0.33 -14.82 -14.52
CA HIS A 262 0.88 -14.21 -14.00
C HIS A 262 1.94 -15.29 -13.79
N SER A 263 2.87 -15.37 -14.74
CA SER A 263 4.17 -15.98 -14.47
C SER A 263 4.93 -15.01 -13.58
N TRP A 264 5.07 -15.38 -12.31
CA TRP A 264 6.08 -14.76 -11.47
C TRP A 264 7.44 -15.17 -12.02
N GLU A 265 8.37 -14.22 -12.12
CA GLU A 265 9.75 -14.52 -12.54
C GLU A 265 10.34 -15.64 -11.69
N ASN A 266 10.07 -15.59 -10.37
CA ASN A 266 10.43 -16.67 -9.47
C ASN A 266 9.20 -17.41 -8.93
N PRO A 267 9.22 -18.76 -8.92
CA PRO A 267 8.13 -19.57 -8.38
C PRO A 267 7.79 -19.32 -6.89
N TRP A 268 8.72 -18.72 -6.13
CA TRP A 268 8.56 -18.42 -4.71
C TRP A 268 8.04 -17.01 -4.40
N ASP A 269 8.04 -16.08 -5.36
CA ASP A 269 7.62 -14.70 -5.12
C ASP A 269 6.21 -14.57 -4.52
N PRO A 270 5.16 -15.28 -5.00
CA PRO A 270 3.83 -15.10 -4.43
C PRO A 270 3.73 -15.59 -2.98
N ILE A 271 4.46 -16.65 -2.60
CA ILE A 271 4.44 -17.14 -1.21
C ILE A 271 5.24 -16.22 -0.30
N LEU A 272 6.38 -15.67 -0.77
CA LEU A 272 7.15 -14.70 -0.01
C LEU A 272 6.40 -13.37 0.18
N LYS A 273 5.65 -12.93 -0.82
CA LYS A 273 4.82 -11.72 -0.71
C LYS A 273 3.76 -11.83 0.38
N LEU A 274 3.05 -12.97 0.44
CA LEU A 274 2.08 -13.24 1.52
C LEU A 274 2.76 -13.34 2.89
N MET A 275 3.91 -14.01 2.97
CA MET A 275 4.65 -14.13 4.24
C MET A 275 5.18 -12.78 4.73
N ASN A 276 5.69 -11.93 3.83
CA ASN A 276 6.13 -10.58 4.16
C ASN A 276 4.96 -9.69 4.63
N ALA A 277 3.75 -9.98 4.16
CA ALA A 277 2.52 -9.34 4.63
C ALA A 277 1.96 -9.95 5.93
N GLY A 278 2.72 -10.82 6.61
CA GLY A 278 2.42 -11.34 7.93
C GLY A 278 1.78 -12.73 7.99
N LEU A 279 1.54 -13.39 6.85
CA LEU A 279 0.99 -14.74 6.85
C LEU A 279 2.05 -15.79 7.23
N THR A 280 1.63 -16.84 7.92
CA THR A 280 2.48 -18.03 8.08
C THR A 280 2.68 -18.71 6.74
N MET A 281 3.78 -19.47 6.58
CA MET A 281 4.01 -20.27 5.37
C MET A 281 2.84 -21.22 5.06
N GLU A 282 2.24 -21.81 6.09
CA GLU A 282 1.10 -22.73 5.92
C GLU A 282 -0.13 -21.98 5.39
N SER A 283 -0.50 -20.86 6.04
CA SER A 283 -1.60 -20.01 5.58
C SER A 283 -1.37 -19.49 4.17
N ALA A 284 -0.16 -19.01 3.87
CA ALA A 284 0.21 -18.54 2.53
C ALA A 284 0.17 -19.66 1.48
N SER A 285 0.53 -20.89 1.84
CA SER A 285 0.43 -22.05 0.95
C SER A 285 -1.01 -22.37 0.61
N ILE A 286 -1.89 -22.41 1.62
CA ILE A 286 -3.33 -22.64 1.46
C ILE A 286 -3.94 -21.56 0.56
N SER A 287 -3.60 -20.30 0.80
CA SER A 287 -4.05 -19.15 0.00
C SER A 287 -3.64 -19.23 -1.47
N LEU A 288 -2.50 -19.85 -1.74
CA LEU A 288 -2.01 -20.08 -3.10
C LEU A 288 -2.47 -21.43 -3.66
N GLY A 289 -3.39 -22.15 -3.03
CA GLY A 289 -3.80 -23.49 -3.49
C GLY A 289 -2.66 -24.51 -3.54
N LEU A 290 -1.58 -24.28 -2.78
CA LEU A 290 -0.42 -25.15 -2.70
C LEU A 290 -0.57 -26.13 -1.55
N THR A 291 -0.12 -27.37 -1.76
CA THR A 291 0.05 -28.29 -0.65
C THR A 291 1.14 -27.78 0.30
N PRO A 292 1.08 -28.08 1.62
CA PRO A 292 2.11 -27.67 2.58
C PRO A 292 3.52 -28.11 2.18
N ARG A 293 3.64 -29.26 1.52
CA ARG A 293 4.91 -29.77 0.97
C ARG A 293 5.45 -28.85 -0.13
N THR A 294 4.60 -28.42 -1.06
CA THR A 294 4.99 -27.53 -2.16
C THR A 294 5.36 -26.14 -1.65
N GLY A 295 4.63 -25.61 -0.68
CA GLY A 295 4.96 -24.34 -0.01
C GLY A 295 6.33 -24.38 0.66
N ARG A 296 6.58 -25.38 1.51
CA ARG A 296 7.91 -25.59 2.15
C ARG A 296 9.02 -25.71 1.13
N ARG A 297 8.79 -26.45 0.04
CA ARG A 297 9.78 -26.59 -1.04
C ARG A 297 10.09 -25.24 -1.69
N ARG A 298 9.08 -24.44 -2.04
CA ARG A 298 9.29 -23.11 -2.65
C ARG A 298 10.07 -22.17 -1.75
N VAL A 299 9.78 -22.15 -0.44
CA VAL A 299 10.55 -21.33 0.50
C VAL A 299 11.98 -21.84 0.65
N ALA A 300 12.20 -23.16 0.69
CA ALA A 300 13.54 -23.74 0.71
C ALA A 300 14.32 -23.42 -0.59
N ASP A 301 13.67 -23.42 -1.75
CA ASP A 301 14.26 -23.03 -3.03
C ASP A 301 14.69 -21.56 -3.00
N ALA A 302 13.85 -20.67 -2.45
CA ALA A 302 14.18 -19.26 -2.26
C ALA A 302 15.37 -19.06 -1.30
N MET A 303 15.39 -19.78 -0.17
CA MET A 303 16.52 -19.73 0.78
C MET A 303 17.85 -20.11 0.12
N ARG A 304 17.83 -21.13 -0.73
CA ARG A 304 18.99 -21.54 -1.53
C ARG A 304 19.39 -20.48 -2.55
N HIS A 305 18.42 -19.85 -3.20
CA HIS A 305 18.65 -18.78 -4.18
C HIS A 305 19.32 -17.55 -3.55
N TYR A 306 18.83 -17.10 -2.39
CA TYR A 306 19.37 -15.94 -1.69
C TYR A 306 20.55 -16.26 -0.75
N GLY A 307 20.97 -17.54 -0.66
CA GLY A 307 22.12 -17.95 0.16
C GLY A 307 21.90 -17.82 1.67
N VAL A 308 20.65 -17.92 2.14
CA VAL A 308 20.28 -17.72 3.55
C VAL A 308 19.81 -19.03 4.20
N SER A 309 20.01 -19.14 5.52
CA SER A 309 19.66 -20.33 6.30
C SER A 309 18.43 -20.15 7.22
N SER A 310 17.83 -18.96 7.26
CA SER A 310 16.62 -18.68 8.02
C SER A 310 15.56 -17.93 7.20
N GLN A 311 14.27 -18.12 7.54
CA GLN A 311 13.16 -17.40 6.91
C GLN A 311 13.19 -15.89 7.21
N PHE A 312 13.70 -15.51 8.38
CA PHE A 312 13.87 -14.10 8.74
C PHE A 312 14.89 -13.41 7.81
N SER A 313 16.06 -14.03 7.63
CA SER A 313 17.09 -13.54 6.69
C SER A 313 16.60 -13.55 5.24
N LEU A 314 15.74 -14.51 4.87
CA LEU A 314 15.10 -14.57 3.55
C LEU A 314 14.21 -13.37 3.28
N GLY A 315 13.38 -12.96 4.24
CA GLY A 315 12.54 -11.78 4.11
C GLY A 315 13.36 -10.51 3.85
N ALA A 316 14.44 -10.31 4.63
CA ALA A 316 15.34 -9.17 4.45
C ALA A 316 16.03 -9.18 3.07
N ALA A 317 16.55 -10.33 2.64
CA ALA A 317 17.24 -10.46 1.35
C ALA A 317 16.29 -10.27 0.16
N TRP A 318 15.07 -10.80 0.24
CA TRP A 318 14.06 -10.68 -0.81
C TRP A 318 13.56 -9.23 -0.97
N ASN A 319 13.34 -8.50 0.12
CA ASN A 319 12.96 -7.08 0.06
C ASN A 319 14.08 -6.22 -0.54
N ALA A 320 15.32 -6.40 -0.09
CA ALA A 320 16.47 -5.66 -0.62
C ALA A 320 16.67 -5.87 -2.14
N ALA A 321 16.33 -7.05 -2.66
CA ALA A 321 16.42 -7.33 -4.10
C ALA A 321 15.32 -6.67 -4.96
N ARG A 322 14.28 -6.10 -4.34
CA ARG A 322 13.15 -5.45 -5.02
C ARG A 322 13.22 -3.92 -5.00
N ASP A 323 14.06 -3.35 -4.13
CA ASP A 323 14.31 -1.91 -4.02
C ASP A 323 15.39 -1.40 -5.01
N HIS A 324 15.90 -2.29 -5.86
CA HIS A 324 16.85 -2.03 -6.96
C HIS A 324 16.19 -2.24 -8.32
#